data_AF-A0A2I0WY36-F1
#
_entry.id   AF-A0A2I0WY36-F1
#
_cell.length_a   1.000
_cell.length_b   1.000
_cell.length_c   1.000
_cell.angle_alpha   90.00
_cell.angle_beta   90.00
_cell.angle_gamma   90.00
#
_symmetry.space_group_name_H-M   'P 1'
#
loop_
_entity.id
_entity.type
_entity.pdbx_description
1 polymer ?
#
loop_
_entity_poly.entity_id
_entity_poly.type
_entity_poly.pdbx_seq_one_letter_code
_entity_poly.pdbx_strand_id
1 'polypeptide(L)'
;MPAKTVVFTNVRKFDGDKFRWLSSGEYIQMSGRAGRRGIDQRGICILMVDEKMEPSTAKMMLKGSADFLNSAFHLSYNMLLNQFRCEDGDPEKLLRHSFYQFQADRALPDLEKQVKELTRERDSIVIEEEDSLKDYFNLLQQYRSLKKDVHDIVFAPKYCLPYLQPGRLVSLLYASNDKRPSFFTHEPVTWGIIVNFQKINNLNEDKRPEDSQYTVDVLTRCMVAKESETKKSIKIVHLKEQGEPLVVSVPLSQIVSLSVVRLYIPKDLVPLEARENMLKVLSEVYSRFLKDGIPLLDPEEDMKVQSNSYRKAVRRIEALDRLFEKHEIRNSPLIQQNLQVFHDKLELSAKIKLVKKSMRSSTALAFKDELKARKRVLRRLGYITSEDVVMVKGQVACEISSADELILTELMFSGSFKDISIEEMVALLSCFVWQEKLQDAPKPREELELLFSQLQETARRVANVQLDCKVQMDIDSFVNSFRSDVMEAVYAWAKGSKFFEIMELSSVFEGSLIRAIRRLEEILQQLTFAAKAIGETELEEKFQEAVKKIKRDIE
;
A
#
# COMPACT_ATOMS: atom_id res chain seq x y z
N MET A 1 36.50 2.67 -16.80
CA MET A 1 37.18 1.83 -17.80
C MET A 1 36.15 1.35 -18.84
N PRO A 2 36.23 1.73 -20.12
CA PRO A 2 35.35 1.25 -21.19
C PRO A 2 35.88 -0.03 -21.88
N ALA A 3 34.98 -0.84 -22.44
CA ALA A 3 35.29 -2.08 -23.17
C ALA A 3 34.61 -2.09 -24.55
N LYS A 4 35.01 -2.97 -25.47
CA LYS A 4 34.36 -3.08 -26.81
C LYS A 4 32.95 -3.68 -26.72
N THR A 5 32.80 -4.68 -25.86
CA THR A 5 31.57 -5.45 -25.69
C THR A 5 31.22 -5.53 -24.21
N VAL A 6 29.93 -5.35 -23.88
CA VAL A 6 29.37 -5.62 -22.55
C VAL A 6 28.41 -6.80 -22.68
N VAL A 7 28.54 -7.76 -21.77
CA VAL A 7 27.66 -8.95 -21.73
C VAL A 7 26.94 -8.96 -20.40
N PHE A 8 25.61 -8.97 -20.45
CA PHE A 8 24.76 -9.13 -19.28
C PHE A 8 24.43 -10.62 -19.14
N THR A 9 25.00 -11.25 -18.11
CA THR A 9 24.74 -12.66 -17.78
C THR A 9 23.39 -12.85 -17.10
N ASN A 10 22.92 -11.83 -16.38
CA ASN A 10 21.62 -11.81 -15.74
C ASN A 10 21.01 -10.40 -15.83
N VAL A 11 19.70 -10.36 -16.04
CA VAL A 11 18.86 -9.16 -16.12
C VAL A 11 18.09 -8.88 -14.83
N ARG A 12 18.28 -9.73 -13.82
CA ARG A 12 17.75 -9.56 -12.48
C ARG A 12 18.87 -9.21 -11.50
N LYS A 13 18.58 -8.26 -10.61
CA LYS A 13 19.44 -7.79 -9.54
C LYS A 13 18.73 -7.96 -8.20
N PHE A 14 19.47 -8.39 -7.18
CA PHE A 14 19.01 -8.44 -5.80
C PHE A 14 19.30 -7.09 -5.14
N ASP A 15 18.27 -6.44 -4.58
CA ASP A 15 18.44 -5.17 -3.85
C ASP A 15 18.60 -5.36 -2.33
N GLY A 16 18.66 -6.59 -1.83
CA GLY A 16 18.66 -6.90 -0.39
C GLY A 16 17.40 -7.61 0.07
N ASP A 17 16.25 -7.29 -0.55
CA ASP A 17 14.96 -7.91 -0.21
C ASP A 17 14.45 -8.86 -1.30
N LYS A 18 14.50 -8.42 -2.57
CA LYS A 18 13.93 -9.16 -3.70
C LYS A 18 14.78 -9.03 -4.95
N PHE A 19 14.67 -10.03 -5.81
CA PHE A 19 15.19 -9.96 -7.17
C PHE A 19 14.22 -9.14 -8.03
N ARG A 20 14.70 -8.02 -8.55
CA ARG A 20 13.96 -7.19 -9.51
C ARG A 20 14.68 -7.14 -10.86
N TRP A 21 13.94 -6.76 -11.89
CA TRP A 21 14.52 -6.44 -13.19
C TRP A 21 15.39 -5.18 -13.07
N LEU A 22 16.45 -5.14 -13.87
CA LEU A 22 17.27 -3.94 -14.05
C LEU A 22 16.39 -2.78 -14.52
N SER A 23 16.61 -1.60 -13.94
CA SER A 23 15.96 -0.39 -14.43
C SER A 23 16.57 0.05 -15.76
N SER A 24 15.88 0.90 -16.50
CA SER A 24 16.42 1.49 -17.73
C SER A 24 17.67 2.33 -17.45
N GLY A 25 17.70 3.07 -16.33
CA GLY A 25 18.88 3.83 -15.92
C GLY A 25 20.10 2.94 -15.64
N GLU A 26 19.92 1.85 -14.88
CA GLU A 26 20.99 0.87 -14.60
C GLU A 26 21.49 0.21 -15.89
N TYR A 27 20.57 -0.18 -16.77
CA TYR A 27 20.92 -0.76 -18.07
C TYR A 27 21.72 0.23 -18.93
N ILE A 28 21.28 1.49 -19.05
CA ILE A 28 21.99 2.54 -19.80
C ILE A 28 23.39 2.77 -19.21
N GLN A 29 23.53 2.81 -17.88
CA GLN A 29 24.81 3.03 -17.21
C GLN A 29 25.81 1.90 -17.47
N MET A 30 25.34 0.64 -17.43
CA MET A 30 26.18 -0.54 -17.67
C MET A 30 26.50 -0.72 -19.16
N SER A 31 25.50 -0.63 -20.03
CA SER A 31 25.65 -0.78 -21.49
C SER A 31 26.49 0.36 -22.09
N GLY A 32 26.45 1.56 -21.52
CA GLY A 32 27.29 2.69 -21.90
C GLY A 32 28.80 2.48 -21.68
N ARG A 33 29.21 1.38 -21.04
CA ARG A 33 30.62 0.96 -20.99
C ARG A 33 31.10 0.28 -22.28
N ALA A 34 30.18 -0.08 -23.18
CA ALA A 34 30.50 -0.68 -24.48
C ALA A 34 30.87 0.38 -25.54
N GLY A 35 31.94 0.12 -26.28
CA GLY A 35 32.51 1.02 -27.29
C GLY A 35 33.53 1.98 -26.71
N ARG A 36 34.81 1.81 -27.08
CA ARG A 36 35.88 2.73 -26.70
C ARG A 36 36.03 3.84 -27.73
N ARG A 37 35.97 5.09 -27.26
CA ARG A 37 36.08 6.29 -28.10
C ARG A 37 37.37 6.26 -28.91
N GLY A 38 37.25 6.42 -30.23
CA GLY A 38 38.38 6.48 -31.16
C GLY A 38 38.99 5.12 -31.55
N ILE A 39 38.54 4.00 -30.98
CA ILE A 39 39.08 2.66 -31.26
C ILE A 39 38.00 1.76 -31.89
N ASP A 40 36.81 1.73 -31.31
CA ASP A 40 35.73 0.83 -31.75
C ASP A 40 34.69 1.60 -32.61
N GLN A 41 34.26 1.03 -33.73
CA GLN A 41 33.23 1.63 -34.60
C GLN A 41 31.84 1.68 -33.95
N ARG A 42 31.54 0.71 -33.08
CA ARG A 42 30.29 0.60 -32.31
C ARG A 42 30.52 -0.21 -31.04
N GLY A 43 29.74 0.07 -30.00
CA GLY A 43 29.65 -0.77 -28.81
C GLY A 43 28.69 -1.94 -29.04
N ILE A 44 29.05 -3.13 -28.56
CA ILE A 44 28.17 -4.32 -28.63
C ILE A 44 27.67 -4.63 -27.22
N CYS A 45 26.35 -4.74 -27.06
CA CYS A 45 25.72 -5.21 -25.82
C CYS A 45 25.00 -6.51 -26.09
N ILE A 46 25.35 -7.56 -25.35
CA ILE A 46 24.73 -8.88 -25.44
C ILE A 46 23.96 -9.12 -24.14
N LEU A 47 22.68 -9.45 -24.27
CA LEU A 47 21.80 -9.69 -23.14
C LEU A 47 21.42 -11.18 -23.11
N MET A 48 21.81 -11.89 -22.04
CA MET A 48 21.35 -13.25 -21.80
C MET A 48 20.00 -13.18 -21.07
N VAL A 49 18.95 -13.71 -21.69
CA VAL A 49 17.57 -13.64 -21.20
C VAL A 49 17.06 -15.07 -21.01
N ASP A 50 16.48 -15.37 -19.85
CA ASP A 50 15.69 -16.60 -19.65
C ASP A 50 14.29 -16.43 -20.26
N GLU A 51 13.63 -17.53 -20.63
CA GLU A 51 12.38 -17.54 -21.41
C GLU A 51 11.16 -16.84 -20.74
N LYS A 52 11.28 -16.25 -19.55
CA LYS A 52 10.15 -15.67 -18.78
C LYS A 52 10.09 -14.14 -18.75
N MET A 53 10.76 -13.42 -19.65
CA MET A 53 10.67 -11.95 -19.71
C MET A 53 9.50 -11.48 -20.58
N GLU A 54 8.57 -10.72 -20.00
CA GLU A 54 7.49 -10.11 -20.79
C GLU A 54 8.03 -9.04 -21.76
N PRO A 55 7.48 -8.93 -23.00
CA PRO A 55 7.93 -7.94 -23.98
C PRO A 55 7.82 -6.49 -23.50
N SER A 56 6.83 -6.19 -22.65
CA SER A 56 6.62 -4.88 -22.02
C SER A 56 7.82 -4.51 -21.13
N THR A 57 8.26 -5.42 -20.28
CA THR A 57 9.42 -5.25 -19.38
C THR A 57 10.71 -5.10 -20.17
N ALA A 58 10.92 -5.93 -21.20
CA ALA A 58 12.09 -5.83 -22.06
C ALA A 58 12.16 -4.47 -22.78
N LYS A 59 11.02 -4.01 -23.33
CA LYS A 59 10.92 -2.71 -23.99
C LYS A 59 11.20 -1.56 -23.02
N MET A 60 10.67 -1.64 -21.80
CA MET A 60 10.91 -0.62 -20.76
C MET A 60 12.38 -0.56 -20.36
N MET A 61 13.05 -1.70 -20.19
CA MET A 61 14.47 -1.74 -19.83
C MET A 61 15.37 -1.23 -20.97
N LEU A 62 15.13 -1.65 -22.22
CA LEU A 62 16.00 -1.34 -23.36
C LEU A 62 15.75 0.06 -23.96
N LYS A 63 14.50 0.50 -24.00
CA LYS A 63 14.07 1.76 -24.63
C LYS A 63 13.46 2.77 -23.64
N GLY A 64 13.47 2.45 -22.36
CA GLY A 64 12.99 3.37 -21.32
C GLY A 64 13.85 4.62 -21.24
N SER A 65 13.26 5.69 -20.71
CA SER A 65 14.01 6.88 -20.30
C SER A 65 14.93 6.56 -19.12
N ALA A 66 15.94 7.39 -18.90
CA ALA A 66 16.71 7.33 -17.65
C ALA A 66 15.78 7.48 -16.43
N ASP A 67 16.15 6.83 -15.33
CA ASP A 67 15.39 6.92 -14.09
C ASP A 67 15.43 8.35 -13.53
N PHE A 68 14.34 8.75 -12.88
CA PHE A 68 14.32 10.00 -12.13
C PHE A 68 15.25 9.90 -10.92
N LEU A 69 16.03 10.96 -10.66
CA LEU A 69 16.77 11.08 -9.42
C LEU A 69 15.78 11.33 -8.29
N ASN A 70 15.44 10.30 -7.51
CA ASN A 70 14.58 10.40 -6.34
C ASN A 70 15.43 10.51 -5.07
N SER A 71 15.01 11.35 -4.13
CA SER A 71 15.72 11.51 -2.86
C SER A 71 15.55 10.25 -1.99
N ALA A 72 16.67 9.69 -1.52
CA ALA A 72 16.72 8.65 -0.48
C ALA A 72 16.98 9.23 0.92
N PHE A 73 16.62 10.51 1.12
CA PHE A 73 16.80 11.19 2.39
C PHE A 73 16.03 10.48 3.49
N HIS A 74 16.71 10.23 4.61
CA HIS A 74 16.15 9.65 5.82
C HIS A 74 16.77 10.35 7.03
N LEU A 75 16.07 10.33 8.16
CA LEU A 75 16.60 10.87 9.41
C LEU A 75 17.55 9.85 10.06
N SER A 76 18.72 10.29 10.53
CA SER A 76 19.64 9.52 11.37
C SER A 76 19.90 10.23 12.70
N TYR A 77 20.32 9.53 13.75
CA TYR A 77 20.53 10.17 15.06
C TYR A 77 21.77 11.06 15.04
N ASN A 78 22.86 10.63 14.40
CA ASN A 78 24.07 11.41 14.21
C ASN A 78 23.75 12.75 13.52
N MET A 79 22.93 12.74 12.47
CA MET A 79 22.51 13.98 11.80
C MET A 79 21.75 14.90 12.76
N LEU A 80 20.80 14.37 13.53
CA LEU A 80 20.02 15.17 14.47
C LEU A 80 20.88 15.76 15.59
N LEU A 81 21.77 14.95 16.18
CA LEU A 81 22.69 15.39 17.23
C LEU A 81 23.65 16.47 16.72
N ASN A 82 24.17 16.32 15.50
CA ASN A 82 25.00 17.34 14.86
C ASN A 82 24.22 18.64 14.60
N GLN A 83 22.93 18.55 14.24
CA GLN A 83 22.08 19.75 14.13
C GLN A 83 21.85 20.42 15.49
N PHE A 84 21.61 19.67 16.57
CA PHE A 84 21.45 20.25 17.91
C PHE A 84 22.74 20.81 18.50
N ARG A 85 23.90 20.30 18.06
CA ARG A 85 25.21 20.77 18.52
C ARG A 85 25.55 22.18 17.98
N CYS A 86 25.08 22.52 16.79
CA CYS A 86 25.33 23.82 16.18
C CYS A 86 24.29 24.84 16.64
N GLU A 87 24.71 26.04 17.06
CA GLU A 87 23.80 27.11 17.51
C GLU A 87 22.78 27.53 16.43
N ASP A 88 23.22 27.59 15.17
CA ASP A 88 22.36 27.89 14.01
C ASP A 88 21.64 26.66 13.44
N GLY A 89 21.83 25.49 14.05
CA GLY A 89 21.28 24.23 13.58
C GLY A 89 19.79 24.10 13.91
N ASP A 90 18.98 23.90 12.87
CA ASP A 90 17.57 23.58 13.02
C ASP A 90 17.22 22.35 12.16
N PRO A 91 16.95 21.19 12.78
CA PRO A 91 16.53 19.99 12.08
C PRO A 91 15.28 20.22 11.21
N GLU A 92 14.34 21.09 11.61
CA GLU A 92 13.15 21.37 10.79
C GLU A 92 13.50 22.14 9.52
N LYS A 93 14.41 23.12 9.62
CA LYS A 93 14.93 23.84 8.45
C LYS A 93 15.68 22.92 7.50
N LEU A 94 16.48 21.99 8.02
CA LEU A 94 17.16 20.97 7.22
C LEU A 94 16.15 20.10 6.45
N LEU A 95 15.09 19.64 7.12
CA LEU A 95 14.01 18.88 6.49
C LEU A 95 13.31 19.68 5.38
N ARG A 96 13.02 20.96 5.60
CA ARG A 96 12.40 21.84 4.59
C ARG A 96 13.26 22.02 3.35
N HIS A 97 14.58 22.08 3.52
CA HIS A 97 15.53 22.24 2.41
C HIS A 97 15.98 20.90 1.81
N SER A 98 15.47 19.77 2.30
CA SER A 98 15.81 18.46 1.75
C SER A 98 15.28 18.30 0.33
N PHE A 99 16.03 17.61 -0.52
CA PHE A 99 15.58 17.30 -1.88
C PHE A 99 14.30 16.45 -1.88
N TYR A 100 14.07 15.65 -0.83
CA TYR A 100 12.83 14.91 -0.64
C TYR A 100 11.63 15.85 -0.49
N GLN A 101 11.73 16.87 0.38
CA GLN A 101 10.67 17.86 0.53
C GLN A 101 10.47 18.65 -0.76
N PHE A 102 11.54 19.05 -1.44
CA PHE A 102 11.45 19.73 -2.73
C PHE A 102 10.69 18.89 -3.78
N GLN A 103 10.90 17.58 -3.81
CA GLN A 103 10.18 16.67 -4.71
C GLN A 103 8.70 16.52 -4.33
N ALA A 104 8.38 16.47 -3.04
CA ALA A 104 7.00 16.46 -2.55
C ALA A 104 6.28 17.78 -2.91
N ASP A 105 6.98 18.90 -2.76
CA ASP A 105 6.45 20.24 -3.03
C ASP A 105 6.28 20.51 -4.54
N ARG A 106 7.00 19.78 -5.41
CA ARG A 106 6.95 19.97 -6.86
C ARG A 106 5.53 19.82 -7.44
N ALA A 107 4.70 18.96 -6.86
CA ALA A 107 3.32 18.76 -7.31
C ALA A 107 2.35 19.84 -6.80
N LEU A 108 2.75 20.65 -5.81
CA LEU A 108 1.87 21.65 -5.18
C LEU A 108 1.34 22.70 -6.16
N PRO A 109 2.15 23.31 -7.05
CA PRO A 109 1.65 24.33 -7.97
C PRO A 109 0.57 23.78 -8.92
N ASP A 110 0.74 22.55 -9.40
CA ASP A 110 -0.22 21.88 -10.28
C ASP A 110 -1.53 21.56 -9.53
N LEU A 111 -1.43 21.06 -8.29
CA LEU A 111 -2.59 20.82 -7.43
C LEU A 111 -3.33 22.11 -7.09
N GLU A 112 -2.60 23.20 -6.80
CA GLU A 112 -3.19 24.52 -6.54
C GLU A 112 -3.93 25.05 -7.77
N LYS A 113 -3.35 24.88 -8.97
CA LYS A 113 -3.99 25.25 -10.23
C LYS A 113 -5.28 24.46 -10.46
N GLN A 114 -5.24 23.14 -10.25
CA GLN A 114 -6.44 22.29 -10.34
C GLN A 114 -7.52 22.70 -9.35
N VAL A 115 -7.16 23.02 -8.09
CA VAL A 115 -8.13 23.51 -7.11
C VAL A 115 -8.75 24.83 -7.57
N LYS A 116 -7.96 25.75 -8.10
CA LYS A 116 -8.46 27.04 -8.63
C LYS A 116 -9.42 26.84 -9.80
N GLU A 117 -9.07 25.97 -10.75
CA GLU A 117 -9.91 25.65 -11.92
C GLU A 117 -11.24 25.00 -11.50
N LEU A 118 -11.20 23.93 -10.70
CA LEU A 118 -12.40 23.25 -10.21
C LEU A 118 -13.28 24.17 -9.34
N THR A 119 -12.67 25.06 -8.56
CA THR A 119 -13.41 26.04 -7.74
C THR A 119 -14.13 27.04 -8.64
N ARG A 120 -13.49 27.53 -9.71
CA ARG A 120 -14.14 28.40 -10.71
C ARG A 120 -15.29 27.70 -11.42
N GLU A 121 -15.12 26.44 -11.81
CA GLU A 121 -16.19 25.63 -12.42
C GLU A 121 -17.38 25.48 -11.47
N ARG A 122 -17.13 25.13 -10.19
CA ARG A 122 -18.18 25.02 -9.17
C ARG A 122 -18.90 26.35 -8.94
N ASP A 123 -18.16 27.46 -8.87
CA ASP A 123 -18.72 28.79 -8.58
C ASP A 123 -19.48 29.38 -9.78
N SER A 124 -19.19 28.90 -11.01
CA SER A 124 -19.97 29.23 -12.20
C SER A 124 -21.37 28.59 -12.20
N ILE A 125 -21.57 27.54 -11.39
CA ILE A 125 -22.87 26.88 -11.24
C ILE A 125 -23.70 27.63 -10.20
N VAL A 126 -24.55 28.53 -10.68
CA VAL A 126 -25.55 29.24 -9.89
C VAL A 126 -26.89 28.50 -9.99
N ILE A 127 -27.46 28.15 -8.84
CA ILE A 127 -28.74 27.42 -8.74
C ILE A 127 -29.69 28.29 -7.92
N GLU A 128 -30.88 28.56 -8.46
CA GLU A 128 -31.96 29.23 -7.73
C GLU A 128 -32.51 28.31 -6.64
N GLU A 129 -32.82 28.85 -5.46
CA GLU A 129 -33.35 28.07 -4.31
C GLU A 129 -32.49 26.87 -3.88
N GLU A 130 -31.16 27.06 -3.83
CA GLU A 130 -30.19 26.00 -3.51
C GLU A 130 -30.47 25.26 -2.19
N ASP A 131 -30.94 25.96 -1.15
CA ASP A 131 -31.24 25.37 0.16
C ASP A 131 -32.41 24.37 0.09
N SER A 132 -33.51 24.76 -0.54
CA SER A 132 -34.69 23.91 -0.71
C SER A 132 -34.37 22.70 -1.61
N LEU A 133 -33.52 22.87 -2.63
CA LEU A 133 -33.10 21.79 -3.51
C LEU A 133 -32.14 20.81 -2.81
N LYS A 134 -31.25 21.33 -1.96
CA LYS A 134 -30.38 20.53 -1.10
C LYS A 134 -31.18 19.66 -0.14
N ASP A 135 -32.23 20.22 0.47
CA ASP A 135 -33.13 19.45 1.35
C ASP A 135 -33.85 18.34 0.59
N TYR A 136 -34.39 18.64 -0.61
CA TYR A 136 -34.98 17.62 -1.48
C TYR A 136 -33.98 16.53 -1.90
N PHE A 137 -32.74 16.91 -2.25
CA PHE A 137 -31.69 15.97 -2.61
C PHE A 137 -31.28 15.08 -1.42
N ASN A 138 -31.19 15.64 -0.22
CA ASN A 138 -30.91 14.88 1.00
C ASN A 138 -32.02 13.87 1.29
N LEU A 139 -33.30 14.28 1.12
CA LEU A 139 -34.44 13.37 1.24
C LEU A 139 -34.35 12.24 0.20
N LEU A 140 -34.01 12.54 -1.06
CA LEU A 140 -33.80 11.52 -2.11
C LEU A 140 -32.68 10.54 -1.75
N GLN A 141 -31.56 11.04 -1.22
CA GLN A 141 -30.44 10.19 -0.82
C GLN A 141 -30.81 9.29 0.37
N GLN A 142 -31.52 9.82 1.36
CA GLN A 142 -32.03 9.04 2.49
C GLN A 142 -33.04 7.98 2.04
N TYR A 143 -33.95 8.34 1.13
CA TYR A 143 -34.92 7.42 0.55
C TYR A 143 -34.24 6.26 -0.18
N ARG A 144 -33.25 6.56 -1.02
CA ARG A 144 -32.45 5.53 -1.72
C ARG A 144 -31.70 4.63 -0.75
N SER A 145 -31.09 5.20 0.29
CA SER A 145 -30.39 4.42 1.31
C SER A 145 -31.35 3.46 2.03
N LEU A 146 -32.51 3.96 2.48
CA LEU A 146 -33.50 3.14 3.17
C LEU A 146 -34.13 2.08 2.27
N LYS A 147 -34.38 2.40 0.99
CA LYS A 147 -34.87 1.43 0.00
C LYS A 147 -33.85 0.33 -0.24
N LYS A 148 -32.55 0.67 -0.27
CA LYS A 148 -31.47 -0.30 -0.32
C LYS A 148 -31.38 -1.14 0.96
N ASP A 149 -31.51 -0.53 2.14
CA ASP A 149 -31.50 -1.27 3.41
C ASP A 149 -32.68 -2.26 3.47
N VAL A 150 -33.87 -1.84 3.04
CA VAL A 150 -35.04 -2.71 2.92
C VAL A 150 -34.77 -3.84 1.94
N HIS A 151 -34.22 -3.53 0.76
CA HIS A 151 -33.84 -4.50 -0.25
C HIS A 151 -32.86 -5.55 0.31
N ASP A 152 -31.77 -5.12 0.94
CA ASP A 152 -30.75 -5.99 1.53
C ASP A 152 -31.36 -6.92 2.62
N ILE A 153 -32.34 -6.43 3.39
CA ILE A 153 -33.05 -7.23 4.39
C ILE A 153 -33.97 -8.28 3.72
N VAL A 154 -34.75 -7.88 2.72
CA VAL A 154 -35.72 -8.77 2.04
C VAL A 154 -35.01 -9.83 1.21
N PHE A 155 -33.91 -9.46 0.55
CA PHE A 155 -33.11 -10.36 -0.27
C PHE A 155 -32.01 -11.09 0.49
N ALA A 156 -31.97 -10.96 1.83
CA ALA A 156 -31.13 -11.82 2.65
C ALA A 156 -31.51 -13.30 2.39
N PRO A 157 -30.52 -14.22 2.25
CA PRO A 157 -30.79 -15.62 1.91
C PRO A 157 -31.81 -16.30 2.83
N LYS A 158 -31.84 -15.90 4.11
CA LYS A 158 -32.83 -16.35 5.09
C LYS A 158 -34.30 -16.21 4.62
N TYR A 159 -34.64 -15.12 3.94
CA TYR A 159 -36.03 -14.81 3.56
C TYR A 159 -36.32 -15.09 2.08
N CYS A 160 -35.36 -14.86 1.18
CA CYS A 160 -35.62 -14.94 -0.26
C CYS A 160 -35.50 -16.36 -0.84
N LEU A 161 -34.66 -17.24 -0.28
CA LEU A 161 -34.37 -18.57 -0.84
C LEU A 161 -35.62 -19.43 -1.13
N PRO A 162 -36.63 -19.52 -0.24
CA PRO A 162 -37.83 -20.32 -0.50
C PRO A 162 -38.63 -19.87 -1.73
N TYR A 163 -38.48 -18.60 -2.13
CA TYR A 163 -39.22 -17.97 -3.21
C TYR A 163 -38.46 -17.97 -4.54
N LEU A 164 -37.17 -18.34 -4.58
CA LEU A 164 -36.37 -18.45 -5.81
C LEU A 164 -36.66 -19.74 -6.60
N GLN A 165 -37.92 -20.11 -6.71
CA GLN A 165 -38.37 -21.31 -7.40
C GLN A 165 -38.27 -21.13 -8.93
N PRO A 166 -37.87 -22.19 -9.67
CA PRO A 166 -37.90 -22.16 -11.13
C PRO A 166 -39.29 -21.77 -11.65
N GLY A 167 -39.31 -20.88 -12.64
CA GLY A 167 -40.52 -20.39 -13.30
C GLY A 167 -41.02 -19.05 -12.77
N ARG A 168 -40.56 -18.58 -11.61
CA ARG A 168 -41.02 -17.31 -11.04
C ARG A 168 -40.51 -16.12 -11.85
N LEU A 169 -41.35 -15.10 -12.03
CA LEU A 169 -40.91 -13.85 -12.65
C LEU A 169 -40.16 -13.00 -11.63
N VAL A 170 -39.03 -12.47 -12.07
CA VAL A 170 -38.14 -11.62 -11.30
C VAL A 170 -37.89 -10.33 -12.07
N SER A 171 -37.78 -9.23 -11.34
CA SER A 171 -37.49 -7.93 -11.91
C SER A 171 -36.01 -7.60 -11.66
N LEU A 172 -35.31 -7.14 -12.69
CA LEU A 172 -33.86 -6.93 -12.72
C LEU A 172 -33.54 -5.48 -13.11
N LEU A 173 -32.49 -4.93 -12.52
CA LEU A 173 -31.93 -3.65 -12.98
C LEU A 173 -31.23 -3.85 -14.33
N TYR A 174 -31.55 -3.02 -15.31
CA TYR A 174 -30.79 -2.94 -16.55
C TYR A 174 -29.98 -1.65 -16.61
N ALA A 175 -28.79 -1.72 -17.19
CA ALA A 175 -27.93 -0.56 -17.34
C ALA A 175 -28.48 0.29 -18.50
N SER A 176 -29.14 1.41 -18.18
CA SER A 176 -29.43 2.41 -19.21
C SER A 176 -28.10 2.92 -19.77
N ASN A 177 -28.04 3.14 -21.09
CA ASN A 177 -26.83 3.68 -21.75
C ASN A 177 -26.47 5.10 -21.29
N ASP A 178 -27.40 5.79 -20.62
CA ASP A 178 -27.14 7.08 -19.98
C ASP A 178 -26.39 6.86 -18.66
N LYS A 179 -25.11 7.25 -18.62
CA LYS A 179 -24.29 7.32 -17.39
C LYS A 179 -24.77 8.38 -16.39
N ARG A 180 -25.97 8.92 -16.58
CA ARG A 180 -26.55 9.97 -15.73
C ARG A 180 -27.29 9.31 -14.57
N PRO A 181 -27.13 9.79 -13.33
CA PRO A 181 -27.91 9.29 -12.21
C PRO A 181 -29.39 9.53 -12.50
N SER A 182 -30.16 8.45 -12.60
CA SER A 182 -31.61 8.55 -12.75
C SER A 182 -32.21 9.11 -11.46
N PHE A 183 -32.58 10.39 -11.44
CA PHE A 183 -33.32 11.03 -10.31
C PHE A 183 -34.78 10.57 -10.20
N PHE A 184 -35.19 9.60 -11.03
CA PHE A 184 -36.48 8.94 -10.92
C PHE A 184 -36.59 8.16 -9.61
N THR A 185 -37.77 8.20 -8.99
CA THR A 185 -38.19 7.31 -7.91
C THR A 185 -38.30 5.85 -8.36
N HIS A 186 -38.48 5.63 -9.67
CA HIS A 186 -38.54 4.32 -10.30
C HIS A 186 -37.25 4.03 -11.04
N GLU A 187 -36.57 2.96 -10.64
CA GLU A 187 -35.39 2.45 -11.32
C GLU A 187 -35.78 1.82 -12.66
N PRO A 188 -34.88 1.82 -13.67
CA PRO A 188 -35.12 1.12 -14.93
C PRO A 188 -35.09 -0.39 -14.69
N VAL A 189 -36.27 -1.02 -14.66
CA VAL A 189 -36.43 -2.44 -14.39
C VAL A 189 -36.84 -3.19 -15.66
N THR A 190 -36.24 -4.36 -15.88
CA THR A 190 -36.67 -5.34 -16.87
C THR A 190 -37.15 -6.61 -16.17
N TRP A 191 -37.94 -7.44 -16.84
CA TRP A 191 -38.43 -8.70 -16.28
C TRP A 191 -37.65 -9.90 -16.86
N GLY A 192 -37.50 -10.93 -16.03
CA GLY A 192 -36.88 -12.19 -16.38
C GLY A 192 -37.55 -13.36 -15.66
N ILE A 193 -37.14 -14.58 -16.03
CA ILE A 193 -37.66 -15.82 -15.46
C ILE A 193 -36.54 -16.55 -14.73
N ILE A 194 -36.76 -16.93 -13.48
CA ILE A 194 -35.78 -17.71 -12.70
C ILE A 194 -35.71 -19.13 -13.28
N VAL A 195 -34.51 -19.56 -13.67
CA VAL A 195 -34.22 -20.92 -14.15
C VAL A 195 -33.69 -21.78 -13.01
N ASN A 196 -32.65 -21.29 -12.32
CA ASN A 196 -32.00 -21.99 -11.22
C ASN A 196 -31.31 -20.97 -10.28
N PHE A 197 -30.80 -21.42 -9.14
CA PHE A 197 -29.91 -20.62 -8.30
C PHE A 197 -28.79 -21.51 -7.73
N GLN A 198 -27.61 -20.93 -7.51
CA GLN A 198 -26.41 -21.64 -7.10
C GLN A 198 -25.71 -20.90 -5.94
N LYS A 199 -25.11 -21.65 -5.02
CA LYS A 199 -24.27 -21.10 -3.94
C LYS A 199 -22.85 -20.87 -4.47
N ILE A 200 -22.29 -19.69 -4.23
CA ILE A 200 -20.89 -19.39 -4.54
C ILE A 200 -20.02 -20.04 -3.47
N ASN A 201 -19.27 -21.09 -3.83
CA ASN A 201 -18.31 -21.73 -2.94
C ASN A 201 -16.96 -21.00 -3.01
N ASN A 202 -16.68 -20.14 -2.04
CA ASN A 202 -15.33 -19.64 -1.81
C ASN A 202 -14.53 -20.70 -1.05
N LEU A 203 -13.35 -21.05 -1.55
CA LEU A 203 -12.51 -22.19 -1.12
C LEU A 203 -12.02 -22.20 0.34
N ASN A 204 -12.51 -21.33 1.25
CA ASN A 204 -11.97 -21.21 2.61
C ASN A 204 -12.96 -20.80 3.74
N GLU A 205 -14.28 -20.84 3.55
CA GLU A 205 -15.22 -20.52 4.66
C GLU A 205 -16.47 -21.41 4.65
N ASP A 206 -16.60 -22.29 5.65
CA ASP A 206 -17.85 -23.02 5.96
C ASP A 206 -18.88 -22.07 6.60
N LYS A 207 -19.42 -21.17 5.78
CA LYS A 207 -20.53 -20.29 6.19
C LYS A 207 -21.86 -21.05 6.14
N ARG A 208 -22.71 -20.81 7.15
CA ARG A 208 -24.12 -21.26 7.14
C ARG A 208 -24.80 -20.82 5.83
N PRO A 209 -25.74 -21.62 5.29
CA PRO A 209 -26.42 -21.29 4.03
C PRO A 209 -27.16 -19.96 4.07
N GLU A 210 -27.54 -19.47 5.26
CA GLU A 210 -28.20 -18.17 5.46
C GLU A 210 -27.24 -16.97 5.30
N ASP A 211 -25.93 -17.18 5.45
CA ASP A 211 -24.87 -16.15 5.38
C ASP A 211 -24.02 -16.29 4.10
N SER A 212 -24.43 -17.18 3.19
CA SER A 212 -23.70 -17.49 1.95
C SER A 212 -24.14 -16.58 0.80
N GLN A 213 -23.23 -16.32 -0.14
CA GLN A 213 -23.57 -15.61 -1.37
C GLN A 213 -24.16 -16.56 -2.41
N TYR A 214 -25.24 -16.13 -3.06
CA TYR A 214 -25.92 -16.90 -4.11
C TYR A 214 -25.97 -16.10 -5.42
N THR A 215 -25.90 -16.83 -6.52
CA THR A 215 -26.22 -16.33 -7.87
C THR A 215 -27.49 -16.99 -8.37
N VAL A 216 -28.32 -16.23 -9.04
CA VAL A 216 -29.58 -16.70 -9.64
C VAL A 216 -29.44 -16.67 -11.15
N ASP A 217 -29.70 -17.81 -11.78
CA ASP A 217 -29.71 -17.95 -13.23
C ASP A 217 -31.07 -17.47 -13.75
N VAL A 218 -31.06 -16.33 -14.45
CA VAL A 218 -32.28 -15.68 -14.95
C VAL A 218 -32.27 -15.63 -16.47
N LEU A 219 -33.36 -16.09 -17.08
CA LEU A 219 -33.62 -15.92 -18.52
C LEU A 219 -34.17 -14.51 -18.77
N THR A 220 -33.41 -13.69 -19.48
CA THR A 220 -33.81 -12.34 -19.90
C THR A 220 -33.20 -11.98 -21.26
N ARG A 221 -33.50 -10.78 -21.76
CA ARG A 221 -32.95 -10.28 -23.03
C ARG A 221 -31.63 -9.57 -22.80
N CYS A 222 -30.60 -9.95 -23.55
CA CYS A 222 -29.25 -9.41 -23.39
C CYS A 222 -28.62 -9.00 -24.72
N MET A 223 -27.77 -7.97 -24.68
CA MET A 223 -26.87 -7.58 -25.75
C MET A 223 -25.47 -8.12 -25.45
N VAL A 224 -24.87 -8.81 -26.42
CA VAL A 224 -23.54 -9.40 -26.29
C VAL A 224 -22.55 -8.57 -27.10
N ALA A 225 -21.59 -7.93 -26.42
CA ALA A 225 -20.48 -7.24 -27.07
C ALA A 225 -19.22 -8.13 -27.06
N LYS A 226 -18.57 -8.25 -28.23
CA LYS A 226 -17.29 -8.96 -28.36
C LYS A 226 -16.15 -7.97 -28.14
N GLU A 227 -15.53 -8.00 -26.95
CA GLU A 227 -14.36 -7.16 -26.64
C GLU A 227 -13.03 -7.90 -26.94
N SER A 228 -13.02 -9.25 -27.02
CA SER A 228 -11.88 -10.08 -27.45
C SER A 228 -12.29 -11.55 -27.70
N GLU A 229 -11.40 -12.40 -28.26
CA GLU A 229 -11.65 -13.83 -28.53
C GLU A 229 -11.97 -14.67 -27.28
N THR A 230 -11.66 -14.18 -26.06
CA THR A 230 -11.86 -14.92 -24.80
C THR A 230 -12.77 -14.23 -23.78
N LYS A 231 -13.11 -12.94 -23.93
CA LYS A 231 -14.03 -12.22 -23.03
C LYS A 231 -15.23 -11.63 -23.78
N LYS A 232 -16.41 -12.20 -23.52
CA LYS A 232 -17.72 -11.66 -23.95
C LYS A 232 -18.28 -10.80 -22.82
N SER A 233 -18.61 -9.53 -23.08
CA SER A 233 -19.35 -8.69 -22.13
C SER A 233 -20.85 -8.80 -22.43
N ILE A 234 -21.63 -9.20 -21.42
CA ILE A 234 -23.08 -9.39 -21.53
C ILE A 234 -23.76 -8.23 -20.79
N LYS A 235 -24.64 -7.51 -21.48
CA LYS A 235 -25.44 -6.43 -20.89
C LYS A 235 -26.93 -6.79 -20.95
N ILE A 236 -27.61 -6.70 -19.81
CA ILE A 236 -29.06 -6.89 -19.73
C ILE A 236 -29.74 -5.66 -20.34
N VAL A 237 -30.79 -5.88 -21.13
CA VAL A 237 -31.50 -4.84 -21.88
C VAL A 237 -33.01 -4.94 -21.61
N HIS A 238 -33.73 -3.86 -21.87
CA HIS A 238 -35.19 -3.86 -21.80
C HIS A 238 -35.82 -4.87 -22.78
N LEU A 239 -36.95 -5.49 -22.39
CA LEU A 239 -37.64 -6.53 -23.17
C LEU A 239 -37.99 -6.15 -24.61
N LYS A 240 -38.24 -4.86 -24.87
CA LYS A 240 -38.60 -4.33 -26.19
C LYS A 240 -37.40 -3.97 -27.07
N GLU A 241 -36.19 -3.92 -26.53
CA GLU A 241 -34.98 -3.58 -27.28
C GLU A 241 -34.42 -4.79 -28.05
N GLN A 242 -33.51 -4.53 -29.00
CA GLN A 242 -32.85 -5.58 -29.78
C GLN A 242 -31.83 -6.33 -28.90
N GLY A 243 -31.97 -7.65 -28.81
CA GLY A 243 -31.07 -8.51 -28.04
C GLY A 243 -31.45 -9.98 -28.15
N GLU A 244 -30.53 -10.84 -27.74
CA GLU A 244 -30.69 -12.30 -27.77
C GLU A 244 -31.23 -12.83 -26.43
N PRO A 245 -32.03 -13.91 -26.42
CA PRO A 245 -32.49 -14.55 -25.18
C PRO A 245 -31.37 -15.36 -24.53
N LEU A 246 -30.86 -14.92 -23.38
CA LEU A 246 -29.75 -15.58 -22.68
C LEU A 246 -30.09 -15.85 -21.22
N VAL A 247 -29.60 -16.97 -20.70
CA VAL A 247 -29.59 -17.26 -19.27
C VAL A 247 -28.33 -16.65 -18.67
N VAL A 248 -28.50 -15.69 -17.77
CA VAL A 248 -27.40 -14.96 -17.13
C VAL A 248 -27.44 -15.20 -15.63
N SER A 249 -26.30 -15.55 -15.05
CA SER A 249 -26.14 -15.67 -13.60
C SER A 249 -25.94 -14.29 -12.99
N VAL A 250 -26.91 -13.83 -12.20
CA VAL A 250 -26.89 -12.52 -11.53
C VAL A 250 -26.79 -12.68 -10.01
N PRO A 251 -26.05 -11.81 -9.30
CA PRO A 251 -26.07 -11.78 -7.84
C PRO A 251 -27.43 -11.30 -7.32
N LEU A 252 -27.79 -11.71 -6.09
CA LEU A 252 -29.05 -11.28 -5.44
C LEU A 252 -29.22 -9.75 -5.37
N SER A 253 -28.12 -9.00 -5.33
CA SER A 253 -28.13 -7.53 -5.31
C SER A 253 -28.65 -6.87 -6.59
N GLN A 254 -28.71 -7.59 -7.72
CA GLN A 254 -29.22 -7.07 -9.00
C GLN A 254 -30.73 -7.32 -9.20
N ILE A 255 -31.33 -8.15 -8.34
CA ILE A 255 -32.77 -8.46 -8.38
C ILE A 255 -33.53 -7.40 -7.61
N VAL A 256 -34.50 -6.70 -8.20
CA VAL A 256 -35.25 -5.63 -7.52
C VAL A 256 -36.47 -6.16 -6.78
N SER A 257 -37.25 -7.04 -7.40
CA SER A 257 -38.46 -7.61 -6.81
C SER A 257 -38.81 -8.99 -7.38
N LEU A 258 -39.57 -9.77 -6.61
CA LEU A 258 -40.08 -11.08 -6.99
C LEU A 258 -41.59 -10.99 -7.21
N SER A 259 -42.10 -11.65 -8.25
CA SER A 259 -43.55 -11.71 -8.50
C SER A 259 -44.21 -12.92 -7.84
N VAL A 260 -45.53 -12.85 -7.70
CA VAL A 260 -46.38 -13.99 -7.32
C VAL A 260 -46.51 -15.00 -8.47
N VAL A 261 -46.37 -14.54 -9.73
CA VAL A 261 -46.61 -15.31 -10.94
C VAL A 261 -45.48 -16.31 -11.21
N ARG A 262 -45.87 -17.54 -11.57
CA ARG A 262 -44.95 -18.61 -12.00
C ARG A 262 -45.36 -19.13 -13.37
N LEU A 263 -44.37 -19.24 -14.25
CA LEU A 263 -44.50 -19.84 -15.58
C LEU A 263 -43.99 -21.28 -15.56
N TYR A 264 -44.58 -22.11 -16.40
CA TYR A 264 -44.08 -23.47 -16.63
C TYR A 264 -42.80 -23.38 -17.48
N ILE A 265 -41.68 -23.90 -16.95
CA ILE A 265 -40.41 -23.95 -17.68
C ILE A 265 -40.23 -25.35 -18.28
N PRO A 266 -39.89 -25.47 -19.58
CA PRO A 266 -39.45 -26.72 -20.20
C PRO A 266 -38.21 -27.30 -19.50
N LYS A 267 -38.05 -28.64 -19.50
CA LYS A 267 -36.89 -29.31 -18.88
C LYS A 267 -35.55 -28.96 -19.54
N ASP A 268 -35.56 -28.49 -20.79
CA ASP A 268 -34.37 -28.10 -21.54
C ASP A 268 -34.53 -26.69 -22.14
N LEU A 269 -33.60 -25.80 -21.76
CA LEU A 269 -33.50 -24.41 -22.24
C LEU A 269 -32.24 -24.16 -23.07
N VAL A 270 -31.49 -25.21 -23.42
CA VAL A 270 -30.32 -25.11 -24.31
C VAL A 270 -30.71 -24.61 -25.71
N PRO A 271 -31.81 -25.11 -26.34
CA PRO A 271 -32.23 -24.64 -27.66
C PRO A 271 -32.62 -23.15 -27.67
N LEU A 272 -32.19 -22.42 -28.71
CA LEU A 272 -32.54 -21.00 -28.89
C LEU A 272 -34.05 -20.80 -29.05
N GLU A 273 -34.72 -21.70 -29.78
CA GLU A 273 -36.17 -21.67 -29.99
C GLU A 273 -36.97 -21.78 -28.68
N ALA A 274 -36.52 -22.64 -27.76
CA ALA A 274 -37.15 -22.79 -26.44
C ALA A 274 -37.04 -21.51 -25.62
N ARG A 275 -35.88 -20.84 -25.66
CA ARG A 275 -35.65 -19.56 -24.97
C ARG A 275 -36.44 -18.41 -25.58
N GLU A 276 -36.57 -18.34 -26.90
CA GLU A 276 -37.41 -17.35 -27.57
C GLU A 276 -38.89 -17.53 -27.24
N ASN A 277 -39.38 -18.77 -27.23
CA ASN A 277 -40.78 -19.06 -26.89
C ASN A 277 -41.10 -18.63 -25.45
N MET A 278 -40.19 -18.88 -24.50
CA MET A 278 -40.35 -18.40 -23.11
C MET A 278 -40.33 -16.87 -23.00
N LEU A 279 -39.48 -16.17 -23.76
CA LEU A 279 -39.50 -14.70 -23.79
C LEU A 279 -40.77 -14.13 -24.45
N LYS A 280 -41.35 -14.83 -25.44
CA LYS A 280 -42.66 -14.45 -26.02
C LYS A 280 -43.76 -14.55 -24.98
N VAL A 281 -43.81 -15.66 -24.23
CA VAL A 281 -44.76 -15.84 -23.11
C VAL A 281 -44.54 -14.77 -22.04
N LEU A 282 -43.30 -14.46 -21.68
CA LEU A 282 -42.98 -13.37 -20.74
C LEU A 282 -43.48 -12.01 -21.24
N SER A 283 -43.28 -11.73 -22.52
CA SER A 283 -43.71 -10.49 -23.17
C SER A 283 -45.23 -10.38 -23.24
N GLU A 284 -45.92 -11.51 -23.48
CA GLU A 284 -47.38 -11.60 -23.45
C GLU A 284 -47.92 -11.34 -22.04
N VAL A 285 -47.35 -11.98 -21.01
CA VAL A 285 -47.71 -11.73 -19.60
C VAL A 285 -47.47 -10.27 -19.24
N TYR A 286 -46.31 -9.72 -19.60
CA TYR A 286 -46.01 -8.31 -19.40
C TYR A 286 -47.02 -7.39 -20.11
N SER A 287 -47.46 -7.74 -21.32
CA SER A 287 -48.47 -6.97 -22.08
C SER A 287 -49.88 -7.05 -21.49
N ARG A 288 -50.25 -8.18 -20.86
CA ARG A 288 -51.54 -8.36 -20.18
C ARG A 288 -51.63 -7.54 -18.90
N PHE A 289 -50.51 -7.42 -18.17
CA PHE A 289 -50.41 -6.66 -16.91
C PHE A 289 -49.93 -5.22 -17.09
N LEU A 290 -50.01 -4.67 -18.31
CA LEU A 290 -49.48 -3.34 -18.61
C LEU A 290 -50.29 -2.18 -17.98
N LYS A 291 -51.54 -2.44 -17.58
CA LYS A 291 -52.44 -1.47 -16.93
C LYS A 291 -52.35 -1.50 -15.40
N ASP A 292 -52.25 -2.69 -14.78
CA ASP A 292 -52.31 -2.87 -13.32
C ASP A 292 -50.95 -3.19 -12.68
N GLY A 293 -49.91 -3.46 -13.48
CA GLY A 293 -48.61 -3.93 -13.01
C GLY A 293 -48.59 -5.42 -12.68
N ILE A 294 -47.42 -6.05 -12.75
CA ILE A 294 -47.26 -7.46 -12.35
C ILE A 294 -47.34 -7.54 -10.82
N PRO A 295 -48.18 -8.44 -10.24
CA PRO A 295 -48.32 -8.57 -8.80
C PRO A 295 -47.01 -9.05 -8.16
N LEU A 296 -46.53 -8.26 -7.19
CA LEU A 296 -45.31 -8.48 -6.43
C LEU A 296 -45.60 -9.32 -5.18
N LEU A 297 -44.61 -10.08 -4.72
CA LEU A 297 -44.66 -10.71 -3.40
C LEU A 297 -44.53 -9.64 -2.32
N ASP A 298 -45.46 -9.64 -1.36
CA ASP A 298 -45.39 -8.77 -0.20
C ASP A 298 -44.34 -9.31 0.80
N PRO A 299 -43.34 -8.50 1.22
CA PRO A 299 -42.35 -8.99 2.17
C PRO A 299 -42.91 -9.33 3.57
N GLU A 300 -44.00 -8.69 4.01
CA GLU A 300 -44.62 -8.96 5.32
C GLU A 300 -45.64 -10.10 5.25
N GLU A 301 -46.57 -10.05 4.30
CA GLU A 301 -47.68 -11.02 4.21
C GLU A 301 -47.22 -12.35 3.58
N ASP A 302 -46.53 -12.29 2.44
CA ASP A 302 -46.12 -13.48 1.70
C ASP A 302 -44.78 -14.02 2.22
N MET A 303 -43.74 -13.18 2.30
CA MET A 303 -42.38 -13.63 2.65
C MET A 303 -42.13 -13.77 4.16
N LYS A 304 -43.07 -13.31 5.00
CA LYS A 304 -43.01 -13.40 6.47
C LYS A 304 -41.73 -12.77 7.06
N VAL A 305 -41.30 -11.62 6.55
CA VAL A 305 -40.14 -10.88 7.05
C VAL A 305 -40.46 -10.24 8.41
N GLN A 306 -40.22 -10.97 9.50
CA GLN A 306 -40.46 -10.50 10.88
C GLN A 306 -39.27 -9.74 11.48
N SER A 307 -38.71 -8.78 10.73
CA SER A 307 -37.59 -7.96 11.22
C SER A 307 -38.09 -6.62 11.78
N ASN A 308 -37.75 -6.32 13.03
CA ASN A 308 -38.00 -5.01 13.64
C ASN A 308 -37.32 -3.87 12.87
N SER A 309 -36.16 -4.15 12.25
CA SER A 309 -35.42 -3.18 11.43
C SER A 309 -36.16 -2.91 10.11
N TYR A 310 -36.73 -3.94 9.49
CA TYR A 310 -37.55 -3.81 8.27
C TYR A 310 -38.77 -2.91 8.52
N ARG A 311 -39.58 -3.21 9.55
CA ARG A 311 -40.76 -2.39 9.90
C ARG A 311 -40.43 -0.92 10.18
N LYS A 312 -39.30 -0.67 10.85
CA LYS A 312 -38.80 0.69 11.09
C LYS A 312 -38.39 1.39 9.80
N ALA A 313 -37.73 0.68 8.88
CA ALA A 313 -37.31 1.21 7.60
C ALA A 313 -38.50 1.52 6.68
N VAL A 314 -39.48 0.61 6.57
CA VAL A 314 -40.71 0.82 5.78
C VAL A 314 -41.53 2.00 6.30
N ARG A 315 -41.76 2.11 7.62
CA ARG A 315 -42.45 3.29 8.19
C ARG A 315 -41.71 4.60 7.92
N ARG A 316 -40.37 4.58 7.87
CA ARG A 316 -39.57 5.75 7.50
C ARG A 316 -39.68 6.07 6.02
N ILE A 317 -39.73 5.07 5.15
CA ILE A 317 -39.98 5.24 3.71
C ILE A 317 -41.36 5.87 3.50
N GLU A 318 -42.42 5.35 4.13
CA GLU A 318 -43.77 5.95 4.06
C GLU A 318 -43.81 7.39 4.58
N ALA A 319 -43.09 7.68 5.67
CA ALA A 319 -42.98 9.04 6.18
C ALA A 319 -42.24 9.96 5.21
N LEU A 320 -41.16 9.48 4.57
CA LEU A 320 -40.44 10.21 3.53
C LEU A 320 -41.29 10.42 2.28
N ASP A 321 -42.10 9.45 1.84
CA ASP A 321 -43.04 9.59 0.72
C ASP A 321 -44.06 10.69 0.98
N ARG A 322 -44.62 10.76 2.20
CA ARG A 322 -45.49 11.87 2.62
C ARG A 322 -44.78 13.22 2.66
N LEU A 323 -43.49 13.24 2.97
CA LEU A 323 -42.68 14.47 2.93
C LEU A 323 -42.39 14.89 1.49
N PHE A 324 -42.15 13.94 0.58
CA PHE A 324 -41.98 14.22 -0.85
C PHE A 324 -43.26 14.77 -1.48
N GLU A 325 -44.43 14.26 -1.09
CA GLU A 325 -45.73 14.76 -1.57
C GLU A 325 -46.00 16.22 -1.16
N LYS A 326 -45.48 16.64 0.00
CA LYS A 326 -45.64 18.00 0.53
C LYS A 326 -44.58 18.98 0.02
N HIS A 327 -43.53 18.51 -0.64
CA HIS A 327 -42.39 19.34 -1.01
C HIS A 327 -42.70 20.17 -2.26
N GLU A 328 -42.54 21.49 -2.16
CA GLU A 328 -42.95 22.46 -3.20
C GLU A 328 -42.23 22.24 -4.54
N ILE A 329 -40.96 21.83 -4.49
CA ILE A 329 -40.12 21.63 -5.69
C ILE A 329 -40.59 20.43 -6.55
N ARG A 330 -41.29 19.43 -5.99
CA ARG A 330 -41.65 18.18 -6.72
C ARG A 330 -42.48 18.45 -7.97
N ASN A 331 -43.30 19.51 -7.95
CA ASN A 331 -44.19 19.87 -9.06
C ASN A 331 -43.51 20.78 -10.11
N SER A 332 -42.24 21.15 -9.91
CA SER A 332 -41.51 21.98 -10.85
C SER A 332 -41.09 21.16 -12.09
N PRO A 333 -41.36 21.63 -13.32
CA PRO A 333 -41.00 20.92 -14.54
C PRO A 333 -39.47 20.86 -14.77
N LEU A 334 -38.70 21.72 -14.10
CA LEU A 334 -37.25 21.84 -14.24
C LEU A 334 -36.47 21.09 -13.14
N ILE A 335 -37.16 20.41 -12.22
CA ILE A 335 -36.50 19.76 -11.07
C ILE A 335 -35.40 18.78 -11.48
N GLN A 336 -35.59 18.03 -12.55
CA GLN A 336 -34.60 17.06 -13.02
C GLN A 336 -33.30 17.72 -13.49
N GLN A 337 -33.42 18.85 -14.19
CA GLN A 337 -32.26 19.62 -14.66
C GLN A 337 -31.54 20.26 -13.46
N ASN A 338 -32.30 20.85 -12.54
CA ASN A 338 -31.73 21.48 -11.35
C ASN A 338 -31.05 20.46 -10.42
N LEU A 339 -31.61 19.25 -10.27
CA LEU A 339 -30.99 18.16 -9.52
C LEU A 339 -29.71 17.64 -10.17
N GLN A 340 -29.68 17.55 -11.50
CA GLN A 340 -28.47 17.18 -12.23
C GLN A 340 -27.37 18.23 -12.02
N VAL A 341 -27.69 19.51 -12.21
CA VAL A 341 -26.74 20.62 -12.01
C VAL A 341 -26.25 20.67 -10.57
N PHE A 342 -27.13 20.44 -9.59
CA PHE A 342 -26.74 20.34 -8.18
C PHE A 342 -25.84 19.14 -7.88
N HIS A 343 -26.14 17.98 -8.47
CA HIS A 343 -25.31 16.79 -8.36
C HIS A 343 -23.90 17.04 -8.92
N ASP A 344 -23.81 17.66 -10.09
CA ASP A 344 -22.53 18.03 -10.71
C ASP A 344 -21.74 19.01 -9.80
N LYS A 345 -22.42 19.99 -9.18
CA LYS A 345 -21.84 20.91 -8.19
C LYS A 345 -21.33 20.18 -6.94
N LEU A 346 -22.05 19.16 -6.46
CA LEU A 346 -21.62 18.31 -5.33
C LEU A 346 -20.42 17.44 -5.70
N GLU A 347 -20.39 16.85 -6.91
CA GLU A 347 -19.25 16.08 -7.39
C GLU A 347 -17.99 16.94 -7.49
N LEU A 348 -18.11 18.16 -8.06
CA LEU A 348 -17.01 19.13 -8.10
C LEU A 348 -16.54 19.48 -6.68
N SER A 349 -17.47 19.69 -5.74
CA SER A 349 -17.13 19.95 -4.33
C SER A 349 -16.39 18.78 -3.67
N ALA A 350 -16.80 17.54 -3.98
CA ALA A 350 -16.11 16.34 -3.51
C ALA A 350 -14.71 16.21 -4.13
N LYS A 351 -14.57 16.44 -5.45
CA LYS A 351 -13.27 16.47 -6.15
C LYS A 351 -12.34 17.53 -5.55
N ILE A 352 -12.82 18.75 -5.33
CA ILE A 352 -12.07 19.83 -4.66
C ILE A 352 -11.61 19.38 -3.27
N LYS A 353 -12.49 18.75 -2.48
CA LYS A 353 -12.14 18.26 -1.13
C LYS A 353 -11.05 17.19 -1.19
N LEU A 354 -11.10 16.28 -2.17
CA LEU A 354 -10.07 15.26 -2.38
C LEU A 354 -8.72 15.88 -2.78
N VAL A 355 -8.71 16.79 -3.77
CA VAL A 355 -7.48 17.46 -4.21
C VAL A 355 -6.90 18.32 -3.08
N LYS A 356 -7.72 19.06 -2.33
CA LYS A 356 -7.27 19.81 -1.14
C LYS A 356 -6.69 18.90 -0.05
N LYS A 357 -7.23 17.69 0.13
CA LYS A 357 -6.67 16.69 1.06
C LYS A 357 -5.29 16.24 0.59
N SER A 358 -5.11 15.95 -0.71
CA SER A 358 -3.82 15.59 -1.32
C SER A 358 -2.80 16.73 -1.22
N MET A 359 -3.25 17.97 -1.37
CA MET A 359 -2.40 19.15 -1.20
C MET A 359 -1.91 19.25 0.25
N ARG A 360 -2.80 19.14 1.24
CA ARG A 360 -2.42 19.16 2.67
C ARG A 360 -1.40 18.08 3.05
N SER A 361 -1.53 16.88 2.50
CA SER A 361 -0.54 15.83 2.73
C SER A 361 0.80 16.11 2.06
N SER A 362 0.82 16.82 0.93
CA SER A 362 2.04 17.19 0.21
C SER A 362 2.74 18.40 0.85
N THR A 363 1.99 19.36 1.40
CA THR A 363 2.52 20.52 2.14
C THR A 363 2.99 20.19 3.55
N ALA A 364 2.61 19.02 4.09
CA ALA A 364 3.08 18.60 5.40
C ALA A 364 4.60 18.36 5.35
N LEU A 365 5.32 18.89 6.34
CA LEU A 365 6.76 18.65 6.46
C LEU A 365 7.01 17.15 6.56
N ALA A 366 7.69 16.60 5.56
CA ALA A 366 8.10 15.21 5.54
C ALA A 366 8.93 14.89 6.80
N PHE A 367 8.74 13.68 7.33
CA PHE A 367 9.45 13.19 8.51
C PHE A 367 9.23 13.99 9.82
N LYS A 368 8.27 14.94 9.88
CA LYS A 368 8.02 15.72 11.11
C LYS A 368 7.68 14.86 12.32
N ASP A 369 6.85 13.84 12.14
CA ASP A 369 6.47 12.94 13.23
C ASP A 369 7.61 12.00 13.63
N GLU A 370 8.40 11.56 12.65
CA GLU A 370 9.61 10.78 12.89
C GLU A 370 10.67 11.60 13.63
N LEU A 371 10.90 12.86 13.26
CA LEU A 371 11.77 13.79 13.97
C LEU A 371 11.36 13.90 15.44
N LYS A 372 10.06 14.10 15.71
CA LYS A 372 9.54 14.14 17.09
C LYS A 372 9.77 12.82 17.83
N ALA A 373 9.58 11.68 17.16
CA ALA A 373 9.83 10.37 17.75
C ALA A 373 11.31 10.18 18.11
N ARG A 374 12.22 10.48 17.19
CA ARG A 374 13.66 10.41 17.42
C ARG A 374 14.14 11.39 18.50
N LYS A 375 13.60 12.62 18.56
CA LYS A 375 13.85 13.56 19.68
C LYS A 375 13.45 12.96 21.03
N ARG A 376 12.30 12.27 21.12
CA ARG A 376 11.89 11.59 22.36
C ARG A 376 12.88 10.50 22.78
N VAL A 377 13.39 9.73 21.83
CA VAL A 377 14.43 8.72 22.09
C VAL A 377 15.68 9.36 22.67
N LEU A 378 16.21 10.40 22.01
CA LEU A 378 17.41 11.11 22.45
C LEU A 378 17.25 11.70 23.86
N ARG A 379 16.07 12.24 24.19
CA ARG A 379 15.76 12.73 25.54
C ARG A 379 15.69 11.60 26.56
N ARG A 380 15.02 10.47 26.23
CA ARG A 380 14.84 9.34 27.15
C ARG A 380 16.14 8.61 27.45
N LEU A 381 17.07 8.57 26.50
CA LEU A 381 18.40 7.98 26.67
C LEU A 381 19.45 8.97 27.23
N GLY A 382 19.10 10.25 27.41
CA GLY A 382 19.98 11.27 27.99
C GLY A 382 21.06 11.81 27.03
N TYR A 383 20.80 11.81 25.72
CA TYR A 383 21.68 12.39 24.71
C TYR A 383 21.43 13.89 24.55
N ILE A 384 20.19 14.33 24.75
CA ILE A 384 19.79 15.74 24.74
C ILE A 384 18.87 16.04 25.92
N THR A 385 18.85 17.30 26.36
CA THR A 385 17.93 17.79 27.39
C THR A 385 16.51 18.02 26.84
N SER A 386 15.57 18.39 27.72
CA SER A 386 14.22 18.82 27.31
C SER A 386 14.22 20.06 26.41
N GLU A 387 15.27 20.88 26.51
CA GLU A 387 15.49 22.11 25.74
C GLU A 387 16.32 21.86 24.46
N ASP A 388 16.46 20.59 24.06
CA ASP A 388 17.22 20.17 22.88
C ASP A 388 18.74 20.50 22.94
N VAL A 389 19.29 20.69 24.14
CA VAL A 389 20.74 20.90 24.35
C VAL A 389 21.46 19.55 24.41
N VAL A 390 22.55 19.41 23.65
CA VAL A 390 23.34 18.18 23.56
C VAL A 390 24.11 17.93 24.87
N MET A 391 23.96 16.72 25.42
CA MET A 391 24.68 16.26 26.62
C MET A 391 25.96 15.52 26.26
N VAL A 392 26.74 15.08 27.26
CA VAL A 392 28.01 14.36 27.08
C VAL A 392 27.86 13.10 26.21
N LYS A 393 26.80 12.30 26.43
CA LYS A 393 26.47 11.15 25.55
C LYS A 393 26.20 11.58 24.11
N GLY A 394 25.49 12.69 23.92
CA GLY A 394 25.23 13.27 22.61
C GLY A 394 26.49 13.73 21.89
N GLN A 395 27.45 14.31 22.63
CA GLN A 395 28.75 14.71 22.07
C GLN A 395 29.56 13.51 21.56
N VAL A 396 29.58 12.40 22.30
CA VAL A 396 30.20 11.14 21.86
C VAL A 396 29.56 10.62 20.58
N ALA A 397 28.22 10.52 20.55
CA ALA A 397 27.50 10.03 19.38
C ALA A 397 27.64 10.94 18.13
N CYS A 398 27.90 12.24 18.29
CA CYS A 398 28.18 13.14 17.16
C CYS A 398 29.46 12.74 16.39
N GLU A 399 30.44 12.15 17.07
CA GLU A 399 31.73 11.75 16.47
C GLU A 399 31.67 10.37 15.79
N ILE A 400 30.61 9.60 16.04
CA ILE A 400 30.43 8.25 15.49
C ILE A 400 29.57 8.34 14.22
N SER A 401 30.13 7.95 13.07
CA SER A 401 29.43 7.98 11.78
C SER A 401 29.54 6.69 10.97
N SER A 402 30.52 5.83 11.29
CA SER A 402 30.77 4.59 10.55
C SER A 402 29.99 3.37 11.09
N ALA A 403 29.25 3.54 12.18
CA ALA A 403 28.50 2.49 12.87
C ALA A 403 27.30 3.08 13.64
N ASP A 404 26.48 2.21 14.26
CA ASP A 404 25.36 2.65 15.09
C ASP A 404 25.84 3.47 16.30
N GLU A 405 25.58 4.77 16.23
CA GLU A 405 26.04 5.78 17.17
C GLU A 405 25.42 5.62 18.56
N LEU A 406 24.19 5.11 18.66
CA LEU A 406 23.50 4.95 19.94
C LEU A 406 24.05 3.73 20.69
N ILE A 407 24.20 2.60 20.00
CA ILE A 407 24.68 1.37 20.65
C ILE A 407 26.13 1.53 21.09
N LEU A 408 27.01 2.07 20.25
CA LEU A 408 28.41 2.29 20.62
C LEU A 408 28.55 3.25 21.81
N THR A 409 27.77 4.33 21.83
CA THR A 409 27.77 5.26 22.96
C THR A 409 27.24 4.59 24.23
N GLU A 410 26.15 3.82 24.16
CA GLU A 410 25.65 3.09 25.33
C GLU A 410 26.66 2.07 25.88
N LEU A 411 27.36 1.33 25.01
CA LEU A 411 28.42 0.42 25.43
C LEU A 411 29.57 1.16 26.12
N MET A 412 30.00 2.29 25.56
CA MET A 412 31.06 3.11 26.14
C MET A 412 30.70 3.65 27.54
N PHE A 413 29.46 4.11 27.74
CA PHE A 413 28.99 4.60 29.04
C PHE A 413 28.59 3.49 30.02
N SER A 414 28.32 2.28 29.56
CA SER A 414 28.06 1.12 30.44
C SER A 414 29.33 0.58 31.11
N GLY A 415 30.52 1.01 30.66
CA GLY A 415 31.80 0.53 31.15
C GLY A 415 32.32 -0.71 30.46
N SER A 416 31.58 -1.31 29.50
CA SER A 416 31.98 -2.54 28.80
C SER A 416 33.37 -2.48 28.18
N PHE A 417 33.81 -1.32 27.68
CA PHE A 417 35.15 -1.18 27.09
C PHE A 417 36.27 -1.04 28.12
N LYS A 418 35.99 -0.72 29.38
CA LYS A 418 37.04 -0.52 30.40
C LYS A 418 37.63 -1.86 30.85
N ASP A 419 36.78 -2.86 31.07
CA ASP A 419 37.19 -4.14 31.69
C ASP A 419 37.75 -5.19 30.71
N ILE A 420 37.50 -5.04 29.40
CA ILE A 420 37.87 -6.04 28.39
C ILE A 420 39.28 -5.86 27.82
N SER A 421 39.89 -6.89 27.26
CA SER A 421 41.17 -6.77 26.55
C SER A 421 41.03 -5.96 25.24
N ILE A 422 42.14 -5.51 24.67
CA ILE A 422 42.14 -4.82 23.37
C ILE A 422 41.66 -5.76 22.25
N GLU A 423 42.09 -7.02 22.29
CA GLU A 423 41.71 -8.03 21.31
C GLU A 423 40.21 -8.34 21.39
N GLU A 424 39.67 -8.44 22.60
CA GLU A 424 38.23 -8.61 22.85
C GLU A 424 37.41 -7.41 22.35
N MET A 425 37.90 -6.19 22.60
CA MET A 425 37.27 -4.96 22.12
C MET A 425 37.21 -4.90 20.59
N VAL A 426 38.32 -5.20 19.94
CA VAL A 426 38.41 -5.21 18.47
C VAL A 426 37.48 -6.28 17.89
N ALA A 427 37.39 -7.46 18.53
CA ALA A 427 36.44 -8.50 18.16
C ALA A 427 34.98 -8.05 18.32
N LEU A 428 34.62 -7.41 19.44
CA LEU A 428 33.27 -6.89 19.68
C LEU A 428 32.87 -5.83 18.65
N LEU A 429 33.78 -4.91 18.33
CA LEU A 429 33.54 -3.85 17.35
C LEU A 429 33.38 -4.40 15.91
N SER A 430 33.91 -5.59 15.61
CA SER A 430 33.70 -6.25 14.31
C SER A 430 32.21 -6.51 14.00
N CYS A 431 31.39 -6.68 15.04
CA CYS A 431 29.94 -6.89 14.92
C CYS A 431 29.18 -5.71 14.29
N PHE A 432 29.77 -4.51 14.30
CA PHE A 432 29.17 -3.30 13.71
C PHE A 432 29.46 -3.15 12.22
N VAL A 433 30.60 -3.68 11.75
CA VAL A 433 31.07 -3.51 10.37
C VAL A 433 30.70 -4.69 9.46
N TRP A 434 30.53 -5.87 10.03
CA TRP A 434 30.23 -7.08 9.27
C TRP A 434 28.74 -7.20 8.97
N GLN A 435 28.41 -7.30 7.68
CA GLN A 435 27.02 -7.28 7.17
C GLN A 435 26.66 -8.49 6.30
N GLU A 436 27.62 -9.38 6.01
CA GLU A 436 27.42 -10.59 5.20
C GLU A 436 27.09 -11.79 6.11
N LYS A 437 26.16 -12.68 5.73
CA LYS A 437 25.71 -13.77 6.60
C LYS A 437 26.44 -15.01 6.18
N LEU A 438 27.21 -15.61 7.09
CA LEU A 438 27.84 -16.88 6.81
C LEU A 438 26.88 -18.01 7.20
N GLN A 439 26.78 -19.03 6.35
CA GLN A 439 25.90 -20.19 6.62
C GLN A 439 26.49 -21.09 7.72
N ASP A 440 27.83 -21.22 7.73
CA ASP A 440 28.58 -22.07 8.65
C ASP A 440 29.56 -21.25 9.50
N ALA A 441 29.08 -20.15 10.11
CA ALA A 441 29.91 -19.32 10.98
C ALA A 441 30.39 -20.12 12.21
N PRO A 442 31.70 -20.10 12.54
CA PRO A 442 32.18 -20.69 13.79
C PRO A 442 31.57 -19.94 14.98
N LYS A 443 31.19 -20.69 16.02
CA LYS A 443 30.75 -20.06 17.27
C LYS A 443 31.95 -19.37 17.94
N PRO A 444 31.79 -18.13 18.42
CA PRO A 444 32.84 -17.46 19.16
C PRO A 444 33.14 -18.23 20.46
N ARG A 445 34.35 -18.07 20.99
CA ARG A 445 34.71 -18.56 22.34
C ARG A 445 33.82 -17.96 23.43
N GLU A 446 33.74 -18.62 24.59
CA GLU A 446 32.83 -18.23 25.70
C GLU A 446 32.97 -16.75 26.12
N GLU A 447 34.19 -16.23 26.22
CA GLU A 447 34.48 -14.82 26.56
C GLU A 447 33.85 -13.85 25.54
N LEU A 448 34.01 -14.14 24.24
CA LEU A 448 33.47 -13.33 23.15
C LEU A 448 31.95 -13.49 23.01
N GLU A 449 31.42 -14.68 23.31
CA GLU A 449 29.98 -14.95 23.33
C GLU A 449 29.27 -14.14 24.42
N LEU A 450 29.91 -13.98 25.59
CA LEU A 450 29.41 -13.14 26.67
C LEU A 450 29.36 -11.66 26.24
N LEU A 451 30.42 -11.15 25.62
CA LEU A 451 30.45 -9.76 25.11
C LEU A 451 29.42 -9.53 24.00
N PHE A 452 29.25 -10.51 23.10
CA PHE A 452 28.23 -10.44 22.06
C PHE A 452 26.82 -10.43 22.67
N SER A 453 26.58 -11.21 23.72
CA SER A 453 25.29 -11.21 24.44
C SER A 453 25.00 -9.85 25.10
N GLN A 454 26.01 -9.21 25.69
CA GLN A 454 25.89 -7.85 26.26
C GLN A 454 25.57 -6.79 25.18
N LEU A 455 26.21 -6.91 24.00
CA LEU A 455 25.88 -6.07 22.84
C LEU A 455 24.42 -6.26 22.42
N GLN A 456 23.96 -7.51 22.30
CA GLN A 456 22.57 -7.81 21.92
C GLN A 456 21.56 -7.29 22.96
N GLU A 457 21.86 -7.40 24.25
CA GLU A 457 21.02 -6.87 25.32
C GLU A 457 20.93 -5.34 25.24
N THR A 458 22.07 -4.67 25.03
CA THR A 458 22.15 -3.22 24.85
C THR A 458 21.35 -2.77 23.63
N ALA A 459 21.52 -3.46 22.50
CA ALA A 459 20.78 -3.22 21.26
C ALA A 459 19.27 -3.40 21.46
N ARG A 460 18.85 -4.47 22.15
CA ARG A 460 17.44 -4.75 22.45
C ARG A 460 16.84 -3.68 23.37
N ARG A 461 17.58 -3.24 24.39
CA ARG A 461 17.15 -2.16 25.30
C ARG A 461 16.94 -0.85 24.55
N VAL A 462 17.88 -0.45 23.69
CA VAL A 462 17.75 0.78 22.89
C VAL A 462 16.61 0.65 21.88
N ALA A 463 16.47 -0.50 21.20
CA ALA A 463 15.37 -0.77 20.28
C ALA A 463 13.99 -0.71 20.95
N ASN A 464 13.85 -1.23 22.17
CA ASN A 464 12.62 -1.10 22.97
C ASN A 464 12.29 0.38 23.26
N VAL A 465 13.29 1.19 23.63
CA VAL A 465 13.09 2.63 23.84
C VAL A 465 12.68 3.35 22.55
N GLN A 466 13.25 2.96 21.41
CA GLN A 466 12.86 3.46 20.09
C GLN A 466 11.40 3.12 19.76
N LEU A 467 11.00 1.87 19.98
CA LEU A 467 9.63 1.39 19.77
C LEU A 467 8.63 2.13 20.67
N ASP A 468 8.91 2.25 21.96
CA ASP A 468 8.09 2.99 22.93
C ASP A 468 7.89 4.46 22.50
N CYS A 469 8.90 5.04 21.87
CA CYS A 469 8.86 6.41 21.36
C CYS A 469 8.17 6.54 20.00
N LYS A 470 7.59 5.45 19.47
CA LYS A 470 6.89 5.35 18.18
C LYS A 470 7.80 5.44 16.95
N VAL A 471 9.06 5.04 17.06
CA VAL A 471 9.92 4.78 15.90
C VAL A 471 9.56 3.37 15.38
N GLN A 472 9.18 3.27 14.11
CA GLN A 472 8.84 1.97 13.50
C GLN A 472 10.12 1.19 13.21
N MET A 473 10.29 0.05 13.87
CA MET A 473 11.39 -0.87 13.62
C MET A 473 11.03 -2.27 14.09
N ASP A 474 11.65 -3.28 13.48
CA ASP A 474 11.61 -4.64 13.98
C ASP A 474 12.80 -4.88 14.91
N ILE A 475 12.51 -5.22 16.17
CA ILE A 475 13.54 -5.36 17.21
C ILE A 475 14.48 -6.52 16.87
N ASP A 476 13.93 -7.66 16.46
CA ASP A 476 14.74 -8.85 16.22
C ASP A 476 15.59 -8.69 14.96
N SER A 477 15.07 -8.11 13.87
CA SER A 477 15.90 -7.76 12.70
C SER A 477 17.00 -6.76 13.04
N PHE A 478 16.75 -5.78 13.92
CA PHE A 478 17.76 -4.81 14.33
C PHE A 478 18.87 -5.48 15.16
N VAL A 479 18.51 -6.28 16.16
CA VAL A 479 19.50 -7.00 17.00
C VAL A 479 20.30 -8.01 16.16
N ASN A 480 19.65 -8.71 15.22
CA ASN A 480 20.30 -9.66 14.31
C ASN A 480 21.13 -8.99 13.20
N SER A 481 21.09 -7.66 13.09
CA SER A 481 21.98 -6.94 12.17
C SER A 481 23.43 -6.91 12.66
N PHE A 482 23.64 -7.03 13.98
CA PHE A 482 24.96 -7.20 14.60
C PHE A 482 25.37 -8.67 14.52
N ARG A 483 26.55 -8.92 13.96
CA ARG A 483 26.96 -10.27 13.54
C ARG A 483 28.27 -10.71 14.15
N SER A 484 28.27 -11.89 14.78
CA SER A 484 29.44 -12.47 15.43
C SER A 484 30.34 -13.28 14.47
N ASP A 485 29.93 -13.42 13.21
CA ASP A 485 30.54 -14.30 12.19
C ASP A 485 32.07 -14.18 12.05
N VAL A 486 32.62 -12.98 12.25
CA VAL A 486 34.05 -12.69 12.07
C VAL A 486 34.77 -12.32 13.37
N MET A 487 34.11 -12.43 14.53
CA MET A 487 34.71 -12.05 15.83
C MET A 487 35.99 -12.82 16.10
N GLU A 488 35.99 -14.13 15.86
CA GLU A 488 37.13 -15.00 16.13
C GLU A 488 38.33 -14.69 15.22
N ALA A 489 38.07 -14.44 13.94
CA ALA A 489 39.10 -14.08 12.97
C ALA A 489 39.72 -12.71 13.28
N VAL A 490 38.89 -11.74 13.67
CA VAL A 490 39.34 -10.39 14.03
C VAL A 490 40.08 -10.38 15.37
N TYR A 491 39.66 -11.21 16.33
CA TYR A 491 40.38 -11.42 17.58
C TYR A 491 41.79 -11.98 17.31
N ALA A 492 41.90 -13.05 16.51
CA ALA A 492 43.19 -13.62 16.12
C ALA A 492 44.05 -12.62 15.33
N TRP A 493 43.42 -11.78 14.51
CA TRP A 493 44.10 -10.67 13.84
C TRP A 493 44.70 -9.67 14.84
N ALA A 494 43.96 -9.26 15.86
CA ALA A 494 44.45 -8.35 16.90
C ALA A 494 45.58 -8.95 17.74
N LYS A 495 45.62 -10.28 17.90
CA LYS A 495 46.67 -11.02 18.61
C LYS A 495 47.96 -11.21 17.79
N GLY A 496 47.91 -10.95 16.48
CA GLY A 496 49.08 -11.01 15.59
C GLY A 496 49.21 -12.26 14.72
N SER A 497 48.16 -13.08 14.58
CA SER A 497 48.14 -14.24 13.67
C SER A 497 48.37 -13.87 12.20
N LYS A 498 48.89 -14.74 11.35
CA LYS A 498 49.10 -14.39 9.93
C LYS A 498 47.77 -14.25 9.19
N PHE A 499 47.74 -13.48 8.09
CA PHE A 499 46.50 -13.29 7.32
C PHE A 499 45.92 -14.62 6.81
N PHE A 500 46.78 -15.54 6.35
CA PHE A 500 46.32 -16.86 5.90
C PHE A 500 45.62 -17.67 7.03
N GLU A 501 46.11 -17.58 8.27
CA GLU A 501 45.53 -18.30 9.42
C GLU A 501 44.12 -17.79 9.75
N ILE A 502 43.88 -16.48 9.69
CA ILE A 502 42.55 -15.91 9.96
C ILE A 502 41.53 -16.19 8.84
N MET A 503 42.02 -16.42 7.62
CA MET A 503 41.18 -16.79 6.48
C MET A 503 40.65 -18.22 6.63
N GLU A 504 41.46 -19.14 7.17
CA GLU A 504 41.03 -20.50 7.49
C GLU A 504 39.93 -20.52 8.56
N LEU A 505 39.91 -19.55 9.48
CA LEU A 505 38.92 -19.47 10.55
C LEU A 505 37.53 -19.02 10.08
N SER A 506 37.45 -18.13 9.10
CA SER A 506 36.20 -17.44 8.75
C SER A 506 35.59 -17.84 7.41
N SER A 507 36.32 -18.53 6.52
CA SER A 507 35.83 -18.97 5.20
C SER A 507 35.16 -17.85 4.36
N VAL A 508 35.59 -16.61 4.55
CA VAL A 508 35.09 -15.42 3.84
C VAL A 508 35.95 -15.10 2.62
N PHE A 509 35.52 -14.16 1.79
CA PHE A 509 36.40 -13.57 0.76
C PHE A 509 37.41 -12.61 1.40
N GLU A 510 38.68 -12.69 0.99
CA GLU A 510 39.79 -11.91 1.55
C GLU A 510 39.50 -10.40 1.48
N GLY A 511 38.97 -9.94 0.33
CA GLY A 511 38.64 -8.54 0.11
C GLY A 511 37.50 -8.03 1.02
N SER A 512 36.55 -8.89 1.39
CA SER A 512 35.48 -8.53 2.33
C SER A 512 36.03 -8.35 3.74
N LEU A 513 36.91 -9.25 4.20
CA LEU A 513 37.53 -9.17 5.52
C LEU A 513 38.45 -7.95 5.64
N ILE A 514 39.29 -7.69 4.63
CA ILE A 514 40.15 -6.49 4.59
C ILE A 514 39.30 -5.20 4.66
N ARG A 515 38.18 -5.17 3.94
CA ARG A 515 37.24 -4.03 4.01
C ARG A 515 36.65 -3.87 5.41
N ALA A 516 36.29 -4.97 6.07
CA ALA A 516 35.78 -4.93 7.44
C ALA A 516 36.84 -4.42 8.43
N ILE A 517 38.08 -4.89 8.34
CA ILE A 517 39.21 -4.42 9.18
C ILE A 517 39.48 -2.93 8.95
N ARG A 518 39.43 -2.45 7.71
CA ARG A 518 39.57 -1.00 7.42
C ARG A 518 38.45 -0.16 8.01
N ARG A 519 37.19 -0.62 7.92
CA ARG A 519 36.07 0.06 8.57
C ARG A 519 36.18 0.03 10.09
N LEU A 520 36.73 -1.05 10.64
CA LEU A 520 37.02 -1.17 12.06
C LEU A 520 38.07 -0.14 12.53
N GLU A 521 39.11 0.10 11.73
CA GLU A 521 40.08 1.20 11.94
C GLU A 521 39.36 2.56 12.00
N GLU A 522 38.44 2.83 11.07
CA GLU A 522 37.66 4.08 11.07
C GLU A 522 36.81 4.23 12.34
N ILE A 523 36.14 3.18 12.80
CA ILE A 523 35.36 3.20 14.05
C ILE A 523 36.26 3.46 15.26
N LEU A 524 37.40 2.77 15.35
CA LEU A 524 38.33 2.97 16.47
C LEU A 524 38.90 4.38 16.49
N GLN A 525 39.17 4.99 15.33
CA GLN A 525 39.57 6.39 15.23
C GLN A 525 38.45 7.31 15.71
N GLN A 526 37.20 7.09 15.31
CA GLN A 526 36.03 7.85 15.78
C GLN A 526 35.85 7.73 17.30
N LEU A 527 35.97 6.52 17.85
CA LEU A 527 35.93 6.28 19.30
C LEU A 527 37.07 6.95 20.05
N THR A 528 38.27 7.01 19.45
CA THR A 528 39.41 7.78 20.00
C THR A 528 39.07 9.26 20.12
N PHE A 529 38.50 9.86 19.06
CA PHE A 529 38.06 11.26 19.07
C PHE A 529 36.93 11.50 20.08
N ALA A 530 35.99 10.57 20.19
CA ALA A 530 34.90 10.65 21.16
C ALA A 530 35.39 10.58 22.62
N ALA A 531 36.30 9.64 22.95
CA ALA A 531 36.90 9.52 24.28
C ALA A 531 37.66 10.81 24.66
N LYS A 532 38.41 11.36 23.71
CA LYS A 532 39.10 12.64 23.87
C LYS A 532 38.14 13.81 24.11
N ALA A 533 37.01 13.85 23.43
CA ALA A 533 36.01 14.91 23.58
C ALA A 533 35.41 14.97 24.99
N ILE A 534 35.32 13.83 25.68
CA ILE A 534 34.80 13.74 27.06
C ILE A 534 35.89 13.68 28.13
N GLY A 535 37.17 13.66 27.75
CA GLY A 535 38.30 13.63 28.68
C GLY A 535 38.60 12.26 29.30
N GLU A 536 38.14 11.16 28.70
CA GLU A 536 38.42 9.79 29.17
C GLU A 536 39.75 9.29 28.59
N THR A 537 40.87 9.62 29.24
CA THR A 537 42.23 9.32 28.76
C THR A 537 42.54 7.82 28.69
N GLU A 538 42.05 7.02 29.64
CA GLU A 538 42.28 5.57 29.64
C GLU A 538 41.66 4.88 28.41
N LEU A 539 40.44 5.26 28.04
CA LEU A 539 39.78 4.75 26.84
C LEU A 539 40.45 5.28 25.57
N GLU A 540 40.86 6.55 25.56
CA GLU A 540 41.61 7.13 24.44
C GLU A 540 42.87 6.33 24.12
N GLU A 541 43.71 6.05 25.13
CA GLU A 541 44.94 5.27 24.97
C GLU A 541 44.65 3.84 24.49
N LYS A 542 43.63 3.21 25.08
CA LYS A 542 43.20 1.85 24.71
C LYS A 542 42.74 1.75 23.26
N PHE A 543 41.95 2.71 22.79
CA PHE A 543 41.53 2.76 21.37
C PHE A 543 42.71 3.03 20.44
N GLN A 544 43.65 3.91 20.81
CA GLN A 544 44.87 4.16 20.03
C GLN A 544 45.75 2.91 19.92
N GLU A 545 45.89 2.14 21.00
CA GLU A 545 46.62 0.87 20.97
C GLU A 545 45.92 -0.17 20.10
N ALA A 546 44.58 -0.23 20.15
CA ALA A 546 43.79 -1.09 19.28
C ALA A 546 44.02 -0.80 17.80
N VAL A 547 44.04 0.49 17.41
CA VAL A 547 44.37 0.91 16.05
C VAL A 547 45.74 0.39 15.62
N LYS A 548 46.75 0.47 16.50
CA LYS A 548 48.10 -0.04 16.21
C LYS A 548 48.13 -1.56 16.01
N LYS A 549 47.37 -2.32 16.80
CA LYS A 549 47.31 -3.79 16.70
C LYS A 549 46.66 -4.28 15.41
N ILE A 550 45.62 -3.58 14.93
CA ILE A 550 44.94 -3.98 13.68
C ILE A 550 45.62 -3.45 12.41
N LYS A 551 46.37 -2.34 12.52
CA LYS A 551 47.05 -1.69 11.40
C LYS A 551 48.42 -2.33 11.17
N ARG A 552 48.39 -3.49 10.53
CA ARG A 552 49.58 -4.25 10.14
C ARG A 552 49.49 -4.72 8.69
N ASP A 553 50.65 -5.03 8.13
CA ASP A 553 50.73 -5.59 6.79
C ASP A 553 50.11 -6.99 6.73
N ILE A 554 49.69 -7.38 5.53
CA ILE A 554 48.97 -8.63 5.25
C ILE A 554 49.93 -9.84 5.21
N GLU A 555 51.23 -9.61 5.32
CA GLU A 555 52.30 -10.63 5.20
C GLU A 555 52.25 -11.76 6.25
#